data_AF-A0A4R1I127-F1
#
_entry.id   AF-A0A4R1I127-F1
#
_cell.length_a   1.000
_cell.length_b   1.000
_cell.length_c   1.000
_cell.angle_alpha   90.00
_cell.angle_beta   90.00
_cell.angle_gamma   90.00
#
_symmetry.space_group_name_H-M   'P 1'
#
loop_
_entity.id
_entity.type
_entity.pdbx_description
1 polymer ?
#
loop_
_entity_poly.entity_id
_entity_poly.type
_entity_poly.pdbx_seq_one_letter_code
_entity_poly.pdbx_strand_id
1 'polypeptide(L)'
;MVVAANKSAVGRAPTAKAPARAAAKSPARRSEKMAAVPEFTKAEELDAYRRMLEIRRFEEKAGQLYGMGLIGGFCHLYIGQEAVVVGMQAALKEGDQVITGYRDHGHMLACGMDPKGVMAELTGRRGGYSKGKGGSMHMFSTEKGFFGGHGIVGAQVSLGTGLAFANHYRDNGNVTLAYFGDGAANQGQVYESFNMAELWKLPVVYIIENNKYAMGTAVNRASAQTDFSKRGSSFNIPGEQVDGMDVRAVKAAGERAVEFARAGKGPYILEMLTYRYRGHSMSDPAKYRSKEEVQKMRTEHDPIEQVRNRLLEKKWATEEELKAVDAELRDQMNAAADFASADPEPDPSELYTDILR
;
A
#
# COMPACT_ATOMS: atom_id res chain seq x y z
N MET A 1 47.37 26.17 -39.52
CA MET A 1 48.34 27.19 -39.07
C MET A 1 47.62 28.53 -38.97
N VAL A 2 47.99 29.31 -37.97
CA VAL A 2 47.18 30.30 -37.23
C VAL A 2 46.96 31.61 -38.00
N VAL A 3 45.74 32.16 -37.93
CA VAL A 3 45.46 33.62 -37.85
C VAL A 3 44.17 33.79 -37.03
N ALA A 4 44.25 33.92 -35.70
CA ALA A 4 44.28 35.18 -34.94
C ALA A 4 42.98 36.01 -35.08
N ALA A 5 42.08 35.88 -34.09
CA ALA A 5 41.00 36.85 -33.84
C ALA A 5 41.33 37.59 -32.54
N ASN A 6 41.58 38.90 -32.66
CA ASN A 6 41.88 39.79 -31.54
C ASN A 6 40.63 40.61 -31.17
N LYS A 7 40.47 40.82 -29.87
CA LYS A 7 39.33 41.43 -29.20
C LYS A 7 39.17 42.91 -29.57
N SER A 8 37.92 43.39 -29.61
CA SER A 8 37.61 44.77 -29.24
C SER A 8 36.36 44.82 -28.37
N ALA A 9 36.53 45.40 -27.19
CA ALA A 9 35.50 45.67 -26.22
C ALA A 9 34.80 46.99 -26.59
N VAL A 10 33.47 47.02 -26.55
CA VAL A 10 32.69 48.25 -26.63
C VAL A 10 31.77 48.30 -25.40
N GLY A 11 31.87 49.42 -24.69
CA GLY A 11 31.26 49.67 -23.38
C GLY A 11 29.73 49.74 -23.41
N ARG A 12 29.15 49.36 -22.27
CA ARG A 12 27.72 49.43 -21.94
C ARG A 12 27.24 50.88 -21.79
N ALA A 13 26.12 51.20 -22.42
CA ALA A 13 25.21 52.27 -22.01
C ALA A 13 24.11 51.67 -21.08
N PRO A 14 23.60 52.42 -20.08
CA PRO A 14 22.67 51.89 -19.08
C PRO A 14 21.24 51.82 -19.62
N THR A 15 20.60 50.66 -19.53
CA THR A 15 19.17 50.49 -19.81
C THR A 15 18.32 50.83 -18.59
N ALA A 16 17.29 51.64 -18.82
CA ALA A 16 16.35 52.12 -17.81
C ALA A 16 15.56 50.97 -17.14
N LYS A 17 15.36 51.06 -15.81
CA LYS A 17 14.55 50.13 -15.02
C LYS A 17 13.06 50.28 -15.38
N ALA A 18 12.44 49.17 -15.80
CA ALA A 18 10.98 49.05 -15.87
C ALA A 18 10.36 49.00 -14.45
N PRO A 19 9.14 49.53 -14.25
CA PRO A 19 8.51 49.58 -12.93
C PRO A 19 8.06 48.20 -12.47
N ALA A 20 8.27 47.91 -11.19
CA ALA A 20 7.89 46.66 -10.54
C ALA A 20 6.35 46.50 -10.51
N ARG A 21 5.86 45.40 -11.10
CA ARG A 21 4.45 45.01 -11.04
C ARG A 21 4.16 44.46 -9.64
N ALA A 22 3.27 45.11 -8.89
CA ALA A 22 2.84 44.65 -7.57
C ALA A 22 2.22 43.25 -7.68
N ALA A 23 2.75 42.30 -6.91
CA ALA A 23 2.23 40.95 -6.82
C ALA A 23 0.85 40.97 -6.16
N ALA A 24 -0.19 40.58 -6.92
CA ALA A 24 -1.51 40.33 -6.39
C ALA A 24 -1.44 39.15 -5.40
N LYS A 25 -1.91 39.37 -4.16
CA LYS A 25 -2.02 38.32 -3.14
C LYS A 25 -3.02 37.27 -3.61
N SER A 26 -2.54 36.03 -3.81
CA SER A 26 -3.41 34.88 -4.04
C SER A 26 -4.37 34.68 -2.86
N PRO A 27 -5.65 34.34 -3.11
CA PRO A 27 -6.60 34.11 -2.03
C PRO A 27 -6.17 32.87 -1.22
N ALA A 28 -6.21 33.00 0.11
CA ALA A 28 -5.89 31.94 1.04
C ALA A 28 -6.77 30.71 0.78
N ARG A 29 -6.11 29.57 0.56
CA ARG A 29 -6.72 28.25 0.40
C ARG A 29 -7.51 27.94 1.68
N ARG A 30 -8.85 27.86 1.59
CA ARG A 30 -9.67 27.31 2.67
C ARG A 30 -9.15 25.90 2.96
N SER A 31 -8.57 25.70 4.14
CA SER A 31 -8.32 24.37 4.69
C SER A 31 -9.68 23.73 4.94
N GLU A 32 -10.04 22.73 4.15
CA GLU A 32 -11.13 21.83 4.54
C GLU A 32 -10.74 21.25 5.91
N LYS A 33 -11.61 21.45 6.91
CA LYS A 33 -11.40 20.84 8.23
C LYS A 33 -11.43 19.33 8.00
N MET A 34 -10.31 18.65 8.26
CA MET A 34 -10.31 17.18 8.37
C MET A 34 -11.42 16.79 9.36
N ALA A 35 -12.30 15.89 8.92
CA ALA A 35 -13.30 15.33 9.81
C ALA A 35 -12.60 14.71 11.03
N ALA A 36 -13.19 14.87 12.22
CA ALA A 36 -12.64 14.29 13.43
C ALA A 36 -12.52 12.77 13.25
N VAL A 37 -11.34 12.21 13.54
CA VAL A 37 -11.12 10.76 13.47
C VAL A 37 -11.98 10.09 14.54
N PRO A 38 -12.89 9.18 14.19
CA PRO A 38 -13.73 8.50 15.16
C PRO A 38 -12.91 7.70 16.17
N GLU A 39 -13.32 7.74 17.43
CA GLU A 39 -12.73 6.89 18.47
C GLU A 39 -13.20 5.45 18.30
N PHE A 40 -12.25 4.51 18.33
CA PHE A 40 -12.56 3.09 18.39
C PHE A 40 -13.03 2.68 19.78
N THR A 41 -13.89 1.68 19.81
CA THR A 41 -14.21 0.91 21.03
C THR A 41 -12.97 0.13 21.51
N LYS A 42 -13.00 -0.36 22.76
CA LYS A 42 -11.93 -1.23 23.28
C LYS A 42 -11.72 -2.47 22.40
N ALA A 43 -12.80 -3.07 21.90
CA ALA A 43 -12.72 -4.26 21.06
C ALA A 43 -12.06 -3.96 19.71
N GLU A 44 -12.43 -2.85 19.06
CA GLU A 44 -11.84 -2.44 17.78
C GLU A 44 -10.35 -2.10 17.91
N GLU A 45 -9.92 -1.43 19.00
CA GLU A 45 -8.50 -1.17 19.22
C GLU A 45 -7.68 -2.45 19.43
N LEU A 46 -8.22 -3.39 20.22
CA LEU A 46 -7.53 -4.67 20.46
C LEU A 46 -7.43 -5.51 19.19
N ASP A 47 -8.50 -5.54 18.36
CA ASP A 47 -8.48 -6.23 17.06
C ASP A 47 -7.47 -5.58 16.11
N ALA A 48 -7.50 -4.25 15.99
CA ALA A 48 -6.55 -3.51 15.15
C ALA A 48 -5.10 -3.72 15.58
N TYR A 49 -4.83 -3.67 16.89
CA TYR A 49 -3.51 -3.97 17.46
C TYR A 49 -3.04 -5.36 17.06
N ARG A 50 -3.88 -6.38 17.32
CA ARG A 50 -3.54 -7.78 17.07
C ARG A 50 -3.28 -8.04 15.59
N ARG A 51 -4.14 -7.55 14.69
CA ARG A 51 -4.00 -7.75 13.24
C ARG A 51 -2.79 -7.06 12.66
N MET A 52 -2.52 -5.82 13.05
CA MET A 52 -1.30 -5.13 12.59
C MET A 52 -0.04 -5.82 13.12
N LEU A 53 -0.06 -6.28 14.37
CA LEU A 53 1.06 -7.01 14.96
C LEU A 53 1.28 -8.38 14.31
N GLU A 54 0.21 -9.09 13.95
CA GLU A 54 0.27 -10.35 13.20
C GLU A 54 1.00 -10.14 11.86
N ILE A 55 0.59 -9.12 11.10
CA ILE A 55 1.27 -8.74 9.85
C ILE A 55 2.75 -8.43 10.12
N ARG A 56 3.05 -7.58 11.12
CA ARG A 56 4.44 -7.21 11.45
C ARG A 56 5.30 -8.44 11.77
N ARG A 57 4.78 -9.37 12.57
CA ARG A 57 5.52 -10.58 12.96
C ARG A 57 5.68 -11.55 11.81
N PHE A 58 4.67 -11.70 10.96
CA PHE A 58 4.79 -12.49 9.74
C PHE A 58 5.89 -11.95 8.85
N GLU A 59 5.88 -10.65 8.59
CA GLU A 59 6.85 -9.97 7.72
C GLU A 59 8.28 -10.03 8.29
N GLU A 60 8.45 -9.91 9.61
CA GLU A 60 9.75 -10.10 10.27
C GLU A 60 10.25 -11.54 10.14
N LYS A 61 9.37 -12.54 10.26
CA LYS A 61 9.71 -13.95 10.05
C LYS A 61 10.07 -14.23 8.59
N ALA A 62 9.30 -13.72 7.64
CA ALA A 62 9.60 -13.82 6.21
C ALA A 62 10.98 -13.20 5.90
N GLY A 63 11.28 -12.02 6.47
CA GLY A 63 12.60 -11.40 6.37
C GLY A 63 13.74 -12.27 6.92
N GLN A 64 13.51 -12.96 8.04
CA GLN A 64 14.48 -13.91 8.60
C GLN A 64 14.74 -15.09 7.64
N LEU A 65 13.69 -15.74 7.14
CA LEU A 65 13.81 -16.89 6.23
C LEU A 65 14.46 -16.52 4.89
N TYR A 66 14.18 -15.31 4.39
CA TYR A 66 14.89 -14.77 3.22
C TYR A 66 16.39 -14.62 3.49
N GLY A 67 16.77 -14.07 4.65
CA GLY A 67 18.18 -13.96 5.05
C GLY A 67 18.89 -15.31 5.21
N MET A 68 18.14 -16.38 5.49
CA MET A 68 18.62 -17.76 5.54
C MET A 68 18.68 -18.44 4.17
N GLY A 69 18.23 -17.77 3.10
CA GLY A 69 18.20 -18.32 1.74
C GLY A 69 17.04 -19.29 1.48
N LEU A 70 16.02 -19.33 2.34
CA LEU A 70 14.87 -20.24 2.21
C LEU A 70 13.75 -19.68 1.33
N ILE A 71 13.77 -18.38 1.05
CA ILE A 71 12.85 -17.71 0.13
C ILE A 71 13.65 -17.33 -1.11
N GLY A 72 13.26 -17.84 -2.28
CA GLY A 72 13.86 -17.53 -3.56
C GLY A 72 13.30 -16.26 -4.20
N GLY A 73 14.06 -15.64 -5.11
CA GLY A 73 13.60 -14.49 -5.90
C GLY A 73 13.53 -13.19 -5.11
N PHE A 74 12.48 -12.39 -5.35
CA PHE A 74 12.26 -11.12 -4.64
C PHE A 74 11.38 -11.34 -3.41
N CYS A 75 11.65 -10.61 -2.33
CA CYS A 75 10.79 -10.58 -1.14
C CYS A 75 10.53 -9.14 -0.73
N HIS A 76 9.25 -8.72 -0.78
CA HIS A 76 8.83 -7.33 -0.56
C HIS A 76 8.02 -7.21 0.72
N LEU A 77 8.67 -6.77 1.80
CA LEU A 77 8.01 -6.76 3.11
C LEU A 77 7.04 -5.58 3.31
N TYR A 78 5.86 -5.81 3.87
CA TYR A 78 4.84 -4.78 4.11
C TYR A 78 5.06 -3.93 5.39
N ILE A 79 6.22 -4.08 6.03
CA ILE A 79 6.57 -3.44 7.31
C ILE A 79 6.47 -1.90 7.25
N GLY A 80 5.59 -1.35 8.09
CA GLY A 80 5.34 0.08 8.28
C GLY A 80 4.05 0.58 7.62
N GLN A 81 3.31 -0.28 6.93
CA GLN A 81 2.07 0.07 6.22
C GLN A 81 0.83 -0.66 6.77
N GLU A 82 0.96 -1.34 7.92
CA GLU A 82 -0.05 -2.28 8.44
C GLU A 82 -1.41 -1.62 8.70
N ALA A 83 -1.42 -0.36 9.17
CA ALA A 83 -2.64 0.39 9.42
C ALA A 83 -3.49 0.60 8.16
N VAL A 84 -2.85 0.72 6.99
CA VAL A 84 -3.54 0.94 5.72
C VAL A 84 -4.45 -0.25 5.41
N VAL A 85 -3.89 -1.45 5.38
CA VAL A 85 -4.68 -2.62 5.00
C VAL A 85 -5.65 -3.05 6.10
N VAL A 86 -5.26 -2.97 7.38
CA VAL A 86 -6.15 -3.33 8.49
C VAL A 86 -7.34 -2.37 8.58
N GLY A 87 -7.10 -1.06 8.45
CA GLY A 87 -8.16 -0.06 8.50
C GLY A 87 -9.13 -0.18 7.32
N MET A 88 -8.61 -0.40 6.11
CA MET A 88 -9.45 -0.59 4.93
C MET A 88 -10.25 -1.88 4.98
N GLN A 89 -9.66 -2.98 5.44
CA GLN A 89 -10.36 -4.26 5.58
C GLN A 89 -11.53 -4.15 6.56
N ALA A 90 -11.38 -3.36 7.63
CA ALA A 90 -12.44 -3.10 8.61
C ALA A 90 -13.63 -2.29 8.05
N ALA A 91 -13.51 -1.72 6.84
CA ALA A 91 -14.58 -0.98 6.15
C ALA A 91 -15.32 -1.84 5.10
N LEU A 92 -14.92 -3.10 4.90
CA LEU A 92 -15.48 -3.98 3.88
C LEU A 92 -16.62 -4.87 4.41
N LYS A 93 -17.45 -5.35 3.49
CA LYS A 93 -18.37 -6.47 3.73
C LYS A 93 -17.92 -7.71 2.97
N GLU A 94 -18.52 -8.86 3.32
CA GLU A 94 -18.34 -10.09 2.56
C GLU A 94 -18.73 -9.90 1.09
N GLY A 95 -17.88 -10.43 0.19
CA GLY A 95 -18.03 -10.30 -1.26
C GLY A 95 -17.30 -9.12 -1.89
N ASP A 96 -16.88 -8.11 -1.11
CA ASP A 96 -15.96 -7.09 -1.61
C ASP A 96 -14.61 -7.72 -1.97
N GLN A 97 -13.93 -7.13 -2.95
CA GLN A 97 -12.73 -7.71 -3.55
C GLN A 97 -11.52 -6.81 -3.33
N VAL A 98 -10.35 -7.42 -3.13
CA VAL A 98 -9.09 -6.73 -2.92
C VAL A 98 -8.10 -7.16 -4.00
N ILE A 99 -7.41 -6.19 -4.60
CA ILE A 99 -6.37 -6.40 -5.59
C ILE A 99 -5.20 -5.45 -5.32
N THR A 100 -3.98 -5.98 -5.36
CA THR A 100 -2.76 -5.23 -5.00
C THR A 100 -1.56 -5.65 -5.85
N GLY A 101 -0.46 -4.89 -5.74
CA GLY A 101 0.81 -5.22 -6.38
C GLY A 101 1.57 -6.34 -5.65
N TYR A 102 2.88 -6.40 -5.83
CA TYR A 102 3.78 -7.44 -5.29
C TYR A 102 4.13 -7.32 -3.80
N ARG A 103 3.56 -6.36 -3.06
CA ARG A 103 3.82 -6.17 -1.62
C ARG A 103 2.58 -6.59 -0.83
N ASP A 104 2.24 -7.85 -0.94
CA ASP A 104 0.89 -8.36 -0.77
C ASP A 104 0.70 -9.28 0.45
N HIS A 105 1.77 -9.70 1.14
CA HIS A 105 1.67 -10.70 2.21
C HIS A 105 0.81 -10.18 3.36
N GLY A 106 1.05 -8.94 3.82
CA GLY A 106 0.19 -8.27 4.79
C GLY A 106 -1.28 -8.14 4.36
N HIS A 107 -1.55 -8.01 3.06
CA HIS A 107 -2.92 -7.98 2.55
C HIS A 107 -3.60 -9.34 2.61
N MET A 108 -2.87 -10.43 2.32
CA MET A 108 -3.41 -11.78 2.42
C MET A 108 -3.84 -12.10 3.85
N LEU A 109 -3.00 -11.74 4.83
CA LEU A 109 -3.31 -11.92 6.25
C LEU A 109 -4.52 -11.08 6.66
N ALA A 110 -4.59 -9.82 6.23
CA ALA A 110 -5.76 -8.98 6.48
C ALA A 110 -7.04 -9.56 5.87
N CYS A 111 -6.96 -10.22 4.70
CA CYS A 111 -8.07 -10.93 4.07
C CYS A 111 -8.41 -12.27 4.75
N GLY A 112 -7.74 -12.64 5.85
CA GLY A 112 -8.03 -13.83 6.64
C GLY A 112 -7.46 -15.13 6.05
N MET A 113 -6.38 -15.04 5.27
CA MET A 113 -5.63 -16.20 4.80
C MET A 113 -4.72 -16.72 5.94
N ASP A 114 -4.54 -18.03 6.01
CA ASP A 114 -3.71 -18.69 7.04
C ASP A 114 -2.22 -18.37 6.78
N PRO A 115 -1.48 -17.84 7.77
CA PRO A 115 -0.04 -17.61 7.68
C PRO A 115 0.76 -18.81 7.20
N LYS A 116 0.34 -20.05 7.50
CA LYS A 116 1.01 -21.27 7.03
C LYS A 116 1.02 -21.36 5.50
N GLY A 117 -0.11 -21.10 4.85
CA GLY A 117 -0.22 -21.13 3.40
C GLY A 117 0.55 -19.98 2.75
N VAL A 118 0.54 -18.78 3.36
CA VAL A 118 1.33 -17.65 2.84
C VAL A 118 2.82 -17.97 2.96
N MET A 119 3.27 -18.47 4.11
CA MET A 119 4.67 -18.81 4.33
C MET A 119 5.15 -19.95 3.41
N ALA A 120 4.32 -20.99 3.22
CA ALA A 120 4.60 -22.08 2.29
C ALA A 120 4.75 -21.58 0.85
N GLU A 121 3.95 -20.61 0.42
CA GLU A 121 4.09 -20.01 -0.91
C GLU A 121 5.39 -19.21 -1.03
N LEU A 122 5.76 -18.42 -0.01
CA LEU A 122 7.02 -17.67 0.00
C LEU A 122 8.24 -18.59 -0.12
N THR A 123 8.21 -19.76 0.51
CA THR A 123 9.30 -20.75 0.47
C THR A 123 9.16 -21.76 -0.69
N GLY A 124 8.24 -21.53 -1.63
CA GLY A 124 8.08 -22.35 -2.84
C GLY A 124 7.62 -23.78 -2.57
N ARG A 125 6.74 -23.98 -1.57
CA ARG A 125 6.21 -25.30 -1.20
C ARG A 125 4.82 -25.55 -1.74
N ARG A 126 4.47 -26.83 -1.90
CA ARG A 126 3.21 -27.27 -2.51
C ARG A 126 1.95 -26.77 -1.78
N GLY A 127 2.04 -26.55 -0.47
CA GLY A 127 0.97 -26.10 0.40
C GLY A 127 0.75 -24.58 0.33
N GLY A 128 1.51 -23.88 -0.51
CA GLY A 128 1.29 -22.48 -0.83
C GLY A 128 -0.03 -22.26 -1.59
N TYR A 129 -0.56 -21.04 -1.50
CA TYR A 129 -1.84 -20.66 -2.11
C TYR A 129 -1.86 -20.75 -3.65
N SER A 130 -0.68 -20.67 -4.28
CA SER A 130 -0.47 -20.87 -5.71
C SER A 130 0.38 -22.12 -5.97
N LYS A 131 0.32 -23.10 -5.05
CA LYS A 131 1.08 -24.37 -5.08
C LYS A 131 2.60 -24.17 -5.15
N GLY A 132 3.12 -23.10 -4.57
CA GLY A 132 4.56 -22.78 -4.57
C GLY A 132 5.09 -22.22 -5.90
N LYS A 133 4.22 -21.93 -6.88
CA LYS A 133 4.60 -21.42 -8.21
C LYS A 133 4.72 -19.89 -8.24
N GLY A 134 3.96 -19.20 -7.39
CA GLY A 134 3.81 -17.76 -7.44
C GLY A 134 4.84 -17.02 -6.59
N GLY A 135 5.28 -17.63 -5.50
CA GLY A 135 6.26 -17.05 -4.58
C GLY A 135 5.78 -15.72 -3.99
N SER A 136 6.73 -14.85 -3.67
CA SER A 136 6.46 -13.59 -2.95
C SER A 136 5.67 -12.53 -3.71
N MET A 137 5.44 -12.72 -5.02
CA MET A 137 4.85 -11.67 -5.86
C MET A 137 3.58 -12.10 -6.58
N HIS A 138 3.08 -13.33 -6.41
CA HIS A 138 1.94 -13.87 -7.16
C HIS A 138 1.05 -14.78 -6.32
N MET A 139 0.15 -14.20 -5.52
CA MET A 139 -0.69 -14.96 -4.60
C MET A 139 -2.15 -14.54 -4.67
N PHE A 140 -3.02 -15.53 -4.87
CA PHE A 140 -4.44 -15.31 -5.16
C PHE A 140 -5.32 -16.19 -4.27
N SER A 141 -6.51 -15.71 -3.94
CA SER A 141 -7.57 -16.52 -3.33
C SER A 141 -8.93 -16.03 -3.80
N THR A 142 -9.55 -16.83 -4.66
CA THR A 142 -10.93 -16.59 -5.10
C THR A 142 -11.93 -16.71 -3.95
N GLU A 143 -11.68 -17.62 -3.00
CA GLU A 143 -12.49 -17.81 -1.80
C GLU A 143 -12.52 -16.53 -0.93
N LYS A 144 -11.35 -15.89 -0.73
CA LYS A 144 -11.24 -14.68 0.09
C LYS A 144 -11.45 -13.38 -0.70
N GLY A 145 -11.82 -13.46 -1.98
CA GLY A 145 -11.95 -12.29 -2.85
C GLY A 145 -10.63 -11.52 -3.03
N PHE A 146 -9.49 -12.19 -2.88
CA PHE A 146 -8.16 -11.61 -2.93
C PHE A 146 -7.47 -11.92 -4.27
N PHE A 147 -7.12 -10.88 -5.02
CA PHE A 147 -6.49 -10.94 -6.33
C PHE A 147 -5.15 -10.19 -6.28
N GLY A 148 -4.26 -10.61 -5.38
CA GLY A 148 -2.99 -9.93 -5.13
C GLY A 148 -1.80 -10.53 -5.88
N GLY A 149 -0.65 -9.89 -5.72
CA GLY A 149 0.57 -10.39 -6.32
C GLY A 149 0.63 -10.12 -7.83
N HIS A 150 0.62 -8.83 -8.18
CA HIS A 150 0.94 -8.40 -9.54
C HIS A 150 2.34 -7.78 -9.61
N GLY A 151 3.28 -8.53 -10.20
CA GLY A 151 4.66 -8.08 -10.45
C GLY A 151 4.79 -6.96 -11.48
N ILE A 152 3.81 -6.82 -12.40
CA ILE A 152 3.80 -5.73 -13.38
C ILE A 152 3.24 -4.47 -12.75
N VAL A 153 4.09 -3.46 -12.58
CA VAL A 153 3.76 -2.19 -11.93
C VAL A 153 2.56 -1.51 -12.61
N GLY A 154 1.48 -1.32 -11.85
CA GLY A 154 0.26 -0.64 -12.30
C GLY A 154 -0.78 -1.56 -12.95
N ALA A 155 -0.44 -2.81 -13.28
CA ALA A 155 -1.38 -3.74 -13.93
C ALA A 155 -2.59 -4.07 -13.04
N GLN A 156 -2.37 -4.12 -11.73
CA GLN A 156 -3.41 -4.39 -10.75
C GLN A 156 -4.52 -3.32 -10.74
N VAL A 157 -4.22 -2.09 -11.19
CA VAL A 157 -5.21 -1.00 -11.26
C VAL A 157 -6.21 -1.27 -12.38
N SER A 158 -5.72 -1.65 -13.56
CA SER A 158 -6.56 -2.01 -14.70
C SER A 158 -7.37 -3.27 -14.41
N LEU A 159 -6.75 -4.28 -13.80
CA LEU A 159 -7.43 -5.52 -13.41
C LEU A 159 -8.49 -5.28 -12.33
N GLY A 160 -8.20 -4.43 -11.33
CA GLY A 160 -9.16 -4.05 -10.30
C GLY A 160 -10.34 -3.27 -10.85
N THR A 161 -10.10 -2.43 -11.86
CA THR A 161 -11.17 -1.76 -12.60
C THR A 161 -12.06 -2.77 -13.33
N GLY A 162 -11.49 -3.84 -13.88
CA GLY A 162 -12.24 -4.96 -14.46
C GLY A 162 -13.06 -5.75 -13.44
N LEU A 163 -12.53 -5.99 -12.23
CA LEU A 163 -13.29 -6.59 -11.13
C LEU A 163 -14.49 -5.72 -10.74
N ALA A 164 -14.29 -4.41 -10.62
CA ALA A 164 -15.36 -3.46 -10.33
C ALA A 164 -16.41 -3.41 -11.45
N PHE A 165 -15.98 -3.49 -12.72
CA PHE A 165 -16.89 -3.63 -13.85
C PHE A 165 -17.72 -4.91 -13.72
N ALA A 166 -17.12 -6.02 -13.33
CA ALA A 166 -17.85 -7.28 -13.15
C ALA A 166 -18.86 -7.20 -11.99
N ASN A 167 -18.54 -6.47 -10.90
CA ASN A 167 -19.48 -6.22 -9.82
C ASN A 167 -20.64 -5.32 -10.26
N HIS A 168 -20.35 -4.24 -10.99
CA HIS A 168 -21.34 -3.35 -11.58
C HIS A 168 -22.28 -4.10 -12.55
N TYR A 169 -21.71 -4.87 -13.47
CA TYR A 169 -22.46 -5.63 -14.48
C TYR A 169 -23.39 -6.68 -13.87
N ARG A 170 -22.99 -7.28 -12.74
CA ARG A 170 -23.79 -8.29 -12.03
C ARG A 170 -24.78 -7.68 -11.03
N ASP A 171 -24.71 -6.37 -10.80
CA ASP A 171 -25.51 -5.65 -9.81
C ASP A 171 -25.51 -6.33 -8.43
N ASN A 172 -24.33 -6.78 -7.98
CA ASN A 172 -24.19 -7.52 -6.72
C ASN A 172 -23.92 -6.62 -5.51
N GLY A 173 -23.82 -5.31 -5.74
CA GLY A 173 -23.53 -4.31 -4.70
C GLY A 173 -22.18 -4.50 -4.02
N ASN A 174 -21.19 -5.14 -4.65
CA ASN A 174 -19.83 -5.30 -4.13
C ASN A 174 -18.90 -4.20 -4.67
N VAL A 175 -17.86 -3.88 -3.91
CA VAL A 175 -16.83 -2.88 -4.22
C VAL A 175 -15.49 -3.56 -4.41
N THR A 176 -14.66 -3.02 -5.30
CA THR A 176 -13.25 -3.44 -5.44
C THR A 176 -12.32 -2.40 -4.83
N LEU A 177 -11.41 -2.84 -3.95
CA LEU A 177 -10.27 -2.05 -3.48
C LEU A 177 -9.05 -2.36 -4.35
N ALA A 178 -8.56 -1.36 -5.09
CA ALA A 178 -7.39 -1.47 -5.96
C ALA A 178 -6.21 -0.71 -5.37
N TYR A 179 -5.26 -1.45 -4.79
CA TYR A 179 -4.07 -0.91 -4.12
C TYR A 179 -2.89 -0.77 -5.08
N PHE A 180 -2.16 0.33 -4.98
CA PHE A 180 -0.95 0.57 -5.73
C PHE A 180 -0.06 1.61 -5.08
N GLY A 181 1.26 1.49 -5.27
CA GLY A 181 2.22 2.43 -4.71
C GLY A 181 2.31 3.75 -5.49
N ASP A 182 2.99 4.73 -4.90
CA ASP A 182 3.29 6.02 -5.54
C ASP A 182 4.02 5.87 -6.89
N GLY A 183 4.93 4.90 -7.03
CA GLY A 183 5.57 4.60 -8.31
C GLY A 183 4.58 4.16 -9.39
N ALA A 184 3.60 3.32 -9.04
CA ALA A 184 2.61 2.79 -9.96
C ALA A 184 1.60 3.86 -10.41
N ALA A 185 1.33 4.87 -9.59
CA ALA A 185 0.42 5.98 -9.91
C ALA A 185 0.88 6.84 -11.11
N ASN A 186 2.12 6.65 -11.58
CA ASN A 186 2.65 7.33 -12.77
C ASN A 186 2.50 6.52 -14.06
N GLN A 187 1.95 5.31 -14.02
CA GLN A 187 1.77 4.47 -15.21
C GLN A 187 0.57 4.93 -16.05
N GLY A 188 0.71 4.92 -17.39
CA GLY A 188 -0.36 5.37 -18.31
C GLY A 188 -1.69 4.61 -18.12
N GLN A 189 -1.60 3.30 -17.96
CA GLN A 189 -2.76 2.42 -17.74
C GLN A 189 -3.62 2.78 -16.50
N VAL A 190 -3.04 3.47 -15.51
CA VAL A 190 -3.78 3.96 -14.34
C VAL A 190 -4.77 5.06 -14.74
N TYR A 191 -4.35 5.96 -15.63
CA TYR A 191 -5.21 7.05 -16.13
C TYR A 191 -6.31 6.52 -17.06
N GLU A 192 -5.98 5.53 -17.88
CA GLU A 192 -6.97 4.82 -18.69
C GLU A 192 -8.03 4.15 -17.80
N SER A 193 -7.60 3.51 -16.71
CA SER A 193 -8.49 2.91 -15.72
C SER A 193 -9.42 3.93 -15.07
N PHE A 194 -8.89 5.09 -14.65
CA PHE A 194 -9.68 6.18 -14.07
C PHE A 194 -10.75 6.69 -15.03
N ASN A 195 -10.39 6.92 -16.29
CA ASN A 195 -11.35 7.35 -17.31
C ASN A 195 -12.52 6.38 -17.44
N MET A 196 -12.23 5.08 -17.52
CA MET A 196 -13.23 4.04 -17.70
C MET A 196 -14.10 3.87 -16.44
N ALA A 197 -13.48 3.88 -15.26
CA ALA A 197 -14.19 3.77 -14.00
C ALA A 197 -15.16 4.92 -13.77
N GLU A 198 -14.76 6.16 -14.06
CA GLU A 198 -15.65 7.30 -13.96
C GLU A 198 -16.78 7.23 -15.00
N LEU A 199 -16.43 6.96 -16.26
CA LEU A 199 -17.39 6.92 -17.37
C LEU A 199 -18.54 5.95 -17.10
N TRP A 200 -18.24 4.81 -16.49
CA TRP A 200 -19.21 3.76 -16.19
C TRP A 200 -19.69 3.76 -14.74
N LYS A 201 -19.25 4.72 -13.93
CA LYS A 201 -19.60 4.82 -12.50
C LYS A 201 -19.31 3.52 -11.73
N LEU A 202 -18.14 2.95 -11.97
CA LEU A 202 -17.75 1.67 -11.38
C LEU A 202 -17.54 1.76 -9.85
N PRO A 203 -17.91 0.69 -9.11
CA PRO A 203 -17.73 0.63 -7.65
C PRO A 203 -16.29 0.23 -7.29
N VAL A 204 -15.33 1.14 -7.53
CA VAL A 204 -13.90 0.94 -7.22
C VAL A 204 -13.35 2.04 -6.33
N VAL A 205 -12.58 1.64 -5.32
CA VAL A 205 -11.76 2.56 -4.52
C VAL A 205 -10.29 2.32 -4.87
N TYR A 206 -9.66 3.36 -5.41
CA TYR A 206 -8.25 3.36 -5.77
C TYR A 206 -7.43 3.84 -4.58
N ILE A 207 -6.57 2.96 -4.05
CA ILE A 207 -5.83 3.21 -2.81
C ILE A 207 -4.36 3.36 -3.16
N ILE A 208 -3.85 4.57 -3.01
CA ILE A 208 -2.47 4.92 -3.29
C ILE A 208 -1.68 4.83 -1.99
N GLU A 209 -0.83 3.82 -1.87
CA GLU A 209 0.09 3.68 -0.75
C GLU A 209 1.33 4.54 -0.98
N ASN A 210 1.26 5.80 -0.55
CA ASN A 210 2.36 6.75 -0.70
C ASN A 210 3.37 6.57 0.44
N ASN A 211 4.29 5.62 0.24
CA ASN A 211 5.42 5.37 1.14
C ASN A 211 6.68 6.20 0.80
N LYS A 212 6.51 7.26 0.01
CA LYS A 212 7.50 8.27 -0.42
C LYS A 212 8.51 7.81 -1.49
N TYR A 213 8.64 6.51 -1.78
CA TYR A 213 9.71 5.99 -2.63
C TYR A 213 9.29 4.83 -3.55
N ALA A 214 9.38 5.09 -4.86
CA ALA A 214 9.35 4.07 -5.90
C ALA A 214 10.75 3.45 -6.10
N MET A 215 10.99 2.29 -5.47
CA MET A 215 12.33 1.75 -5.26
C MET A 215 13.22 2.79 -4.56
N GLY A 216 14.11 3.47 -5.30
CA GLY A 216 14.96 4.56 -4.80
C GLY A 216 14.62 5.96 -5.34
N THR A 217 13.53 6.09 -6.10
CA THR A 217 13.09 7.38 -6.64
C THR A 217 12.06 8.01 -5.71
N ALA A 218 12.40 9.16 -5.11
CA ALA A 218 11.50 9.92 -4.26
C ALA A 218 10.34 10.56 -5.06
N VAL A 219 9.16 10.66 -4.45
CA VAL A 219 7.94 11.24 -5.08
C VAL A 219 8.19 12.61 -5.70
N ASN A 220 8.87 13.51 -4.99
CA ASN A 220 9.16 14.87 -5.46
C ASN A 220 10.11 14.93 -6.68
N ARG A 221 10.79 13.83 -7.00
CA ARG A 221 11.64 13.70 -8.20
C ARG A 221 10.90 13.09 -9.39
N ALA A 222 9.79 12.39 -9.14
CA ALA A 222 9.06 11.63 -10.15
C ALA A 222 7.70 12.24 -10.51
N SER A 223 7.21 13.24 -9.77
CA SER A 223 5.85 13.73 -9.94
C SER A 223 5.76 15.25 -9.76
N ALA A 224 5.21 15.92 -10.78
CA ALA A 224 4.97 17.36 -10.75
C ALA A 224 3.84 17.76 -9.79
N GLN A 225 2.83 16.90 -9.66
CA GLN A 225 1.82 16.98 -8.60
C GLN A 225 2.13 15.89 -7.56
N THR A 226 2.52 16.30 -6.36
CA THR A 226 2.92 15.38 -5.27
C THR A 226 1.78 15.02 -4.33
N ASP A 227 0.64 15.68 -4.45
CA ASP A 227 -0.62 15.33 -3.79
C ASP A 227 -1.37 14.35 -4.70
N PHE A 228 -1.22 13.06 -4.44
CA PHE A 228 -1.73 12.00 -5.32
C PHE A 228 -3.23 11.78 -5.16
N SER A 229 -3.85 12.29 -4.09
CA SER A 229 -5.32 12.34 -3.98
C SER A 229 -5.97 13.07 -5.15
N LYS A 230 -5.24 13.99 -5.80
CA LYS A 230 -5.68 14.76 -6.98
C LYS A 230 -5.48 14.07 -8.32
N ARG A 231 -4.95 12.84 -8.36
CA ARG A 231 -4.67 12.15 -9.64
C ARG A 231 -5.94 11.92 -10.48
N GLY A 232 -7.09 11.83 -9.81
CA GLY A 232 -8.38 11.67 -10.44
C GLY A 232 -9.07 12.96 -10.90
N SER A 233 -8.52 14.15 -10.60
CA SER A 233 -9.25 15.41 -10.80
C SER A 233 -9.63 15.70 -12.25
N SER A 234 -8.80 15.32 -13.24
CA SER A 234 -9.13 15.47 -14.67
C SER A 234 -10.27 14.56 -15.13
N PHE A 235 -10.61 13.55 -14.33
CA PHE A 235 -11.68 12.59 -14.58
C PHE A 235 -12.84 12.76 -13.58
N ASN A 236 -12.93 13.89 -12.85
CA ASN A 236 -13.97 14.12 -11.84
C ASN A 236 -14.03 13.08 -10.70
N ILE A 237 -12.97 12.31 -10.48
CA ILE A 237 -12.92 11.34 -9.38
C ILE A 237 -12.53 12.08 -8.10
N PRO A 238 -13.37 12.05 -7.06
CA PRO A 238 -13.02 12.63 -5.76
C PRO A 238 -11.86 11.87 -5.12
N GLY A 239 -11.04 12.59 -4.35
CA GLY A 239 -10.02 11.95 -3.54
C GLY A 239 -9.58 12.80 -2.36
N GLU A 240 -9.05 12.13 -1.35
CA GLU A 240 -8.53 12.75 -0.13
C GLU A 240 -7.20 12.11 0.31
N GLN A 241 -6.37 12.89 1.01
CA GLN A 241 -5.20 12.38 1.71
C GLN A 241 -5.59 11.89 3.09
N VAL A 242 -5.09 10.72 3.46
CA VAL A 242 -5.36 10.06 4.73
C VAL A 242 -4.04 9.82 5.45
N ASP A 243 -4.01 10.03 6.76
CA ASP A 243 -2.90 9.53 7.57
C ASP A 243 -2.92 8.00 7.55
N GLY A 244 -2.08 7.40 6.71
CA GLY A 244 -1.97 5.97 6.54
C GLY A 244 -1.27 5.27 7.71
N MET A 245 -0.80 6.03 8.71
CA MET A 245 -0.20 5.51 9.93
C MET A 245 -1.21 5.45 11.10
N ASP A 246 -2.40 6.02 10.96
CA ASP A 246 -3.49 5.91 11.93
C ASP A 246 -4.62 5.03 11.40
N VAL A 247 -4.72 3.80 11.93
CA VAL A 247 -5.74 2.81 11.56
C VAL A 247 -7.17 3.33 11.68
N ARG A 248 -7.44 4.28 12.60
CA ARG A 248 -8.77 4.87 12.77
C ARG A 248 -9.09 5.84 11.64
N ALA A 249 -8.11 6.66 11.26
CA ALA A 249 -8.24 7.58 10.13
C ALA A 249 -8.45 6.80 8.82
N VAL A 250 -7.69 5.71 8.65
CA VAL A 250 -7.83 4.79 7.52
C VAL A 250 -9.23 4.18 7.48
N LYS A 251 -9.72 3.57 8.57
CA LYS A 251 -11.07 2.97 8.61
C LYS A 251 -12.15 3.99 8.27
N ALA A 252 -12.10 5.18 8.87
CA ALA A 252 -13.10 6.21 8.63
C ALA A 252 -13.09 6.71 7.17
N ALA A 253 -11.92 6.85 6.55
CA ALA A 253 -11.81 7.20 5.14
C ALA A 253 -12.28 6.06 4.23
N GLY A 254 -11.95 4.82 4.60
CA GLY A 254 -12.39 3.61 3.92
C GLY A 254 -13.92 3.49 3.90
N GLU A 255 -14.59 3.69 5.03
CA GLU A 255 -16.05 3.66 5.13
C GLU A 255 -16.70 4.68 4.18
N ARG A 256 -16.21 5.93 4.17
CA ARG A 256 -16.71 6.96 3.25
C ARG A 256 -16.52 6.59 1.78
N ALA A 257 -15.32 6.15 1.41
CA ALA A 257 -14.99 5.83 0.02
C ALA A 257 -15.76 4.59 -0.47
N VAL A 258 -15.87 3.56 0.36
CA VAL A 258 -16.62 2.34 0.08
C VAL A 258 -18.11 2.65 -0.03
N GLU A 259 -18.69 3.43 0.89
CA GLU A 259 -20.09 3.86 0.80
C GLU A 259 -20.35 4.67 -0.47
N PHE A 260 -19.46 5.60 -0.82
CA PHE A 260 -19.56 6.40 -2.04
C PHE A 260 -19.61 5.52 -3.29
N ALA A 261 -18.64 4.60 -3.42
CA ALA A 261 -18.54 3.69 -4.56
C ALA A 261 -19.75 2.74 -4.62
N ARG A 262 -20.16 2.18 -3.48
CA ARG A 262 -21.29 1.25 -3.38
C ARG A 262 -22.62 1.91 -3.68
N ALA A 263 -22.78 3.20 -3.37
CA ALA A 263 -23.96 3.99 -3.69
C ALA A 263 -24.06 4.35 -5.19
N GLY A 264 -23.18 3.83 -6.05
CA GLY A 264 -23.19 4.08 -7.50
C GLY A 264 -22.73 5.48 -7.88
N LYS A 265 -22.03 6.19 -6.99
CA LYS A 265 -21.51 7.55 -7.28
C LYS A 265 -20.22 7.53 -8.11
N GLY A 266 -19.71 6.33 -8.42
CA GLY A 266 -18.51 6.10 -9.20
C GLY A 266 -17.27 5.86 -8.33
N PRO A 267 -16.08 5.94 -8.92
CA PRO A 267 -14.84 5.64 -8.22
C PRO A 267 -14.47 6.68 -7.16
N TYR A 268 -13.56 6.31 -6.25
CA TYR A 268 -12.99 7.20 -5.25
C TYR A 268 -11.48 6.96 -5.10
N ILE A 269 -10.69 7.99 -4.81
CA ILE A 269 -9.24 7.88 -4.57
C ILE A 269 -8.92 8.16 -3.10
N LEU A 270 -8.15 7.27 -2.48
CA LEU A 270 -7.53 7.50 -1.17
C LEU A 270 -6.02 7.50 -1.31
N GLU A 271 -5.37 8.61 -0.97
CA GLU A 271 -3.92 8.65 -0.82
C GLU A 271 -3.53 8.38 0.63
N MET A 272 -3.04 7.19 0.89
CA MET A 272 -2.56 6.76 2.20
C MET A 272 -1.13 7.24 2.39
N LEU A 273 -0.95 8.27 3.21
CA LEU A 273 0.36 8.78 3.59
C LEU A 273 0.98 7.81 4.61
N THR A 274 1.88 6.96 4.13
CA THR A 274 2.48 5.90 4.95
C THR A 274 4.01 5.88 4.77
N TYR A 275 4.68 4.86 5.29
CA TYR A 275 6.13 4.74 5.19
C TYR A 275 6.62 3.29 5.19
N ARG A 276 7.54 2.98 4.27
CA ARG A 276 8.15 1.64 4.15
C ARG A 276 9.41 1.56 5.00
N TYR A 277 9.44 0.80 6.10
CA TYR A 277 10.62 0.77 6.98
C TYR A 277 11.79 -0.05 6.44
N ARG A 278 11.54 -1.04 5.59
CA ARG A 278 12.58 -1.83 4.92
C ARG A 278 12.90 -1.29 3.53
N GLY A 279 13.99 -1.78 2.94
CA GLY A 279 14.32 -1.50 1.53
C GLY A 279 13.16 -1.86 0.60
N HIS A 280 13.30 -1.52 -0.68
CA HIS A 280 12.31 -1.85 -1.69
C HIS A 280 11.93 -3.34 -1.63
N SER A 281 12.95 -4.18 -1.69
CA SER A 281 12.95 -5.61 -1.42
C SER A 281 13.98 -5.92 -0.32
N MET A 282 14.02 -7.15 0.16
CA MET A 282 15.03 -7.60 1.12
C MET A 282 16.48 -7.52 0.60
N SER A 283 16.67 -7.50 -0.72
CA SER A 283 17.99 -7.30 -1.36
C SER A 283 18.38 -5.84 -1.54
N ASP A 284 17.46 -4.89 -1.35
CA ASP A 284 17.74 -3.45 -1.50
C ASP A 284 18.31 -2.85 -0.21
N PRO A 285 19.55 -2.32 -0.23
CA PRO A 285 20.18 -1.69 0.93
C PRO A 285 19.61 -0.32 1.30
N ALA A 286 18.67 0.24 0.52
CA ALA A 286 17.98 1.50 0.79
C ALA A 286 18.88 2.76 0.90
N LYS A 287 19.94 2.84 0.08
CA LYS A 287 20.95 3.93 0.12
C LYS A 287 20.43 5.33 -0.28
N TYR A 288 19.17 5.45 -0.70
CA TYR A 288 18.55 6.68 -1.19
C TYR A 288 17.85 7.51 -0.11
N ARG A 289 17.90 7.07 1.15
CA ARG A 289 17.31 7.74 2.31
C ARG A 289 18.17 7.52 3.55
N SER A 290 18.05 8.40 4.54
CA SER A 290 18.89 8.34 5.74
C SER A 290 18.33 7.35 6.76
N LYS A 291 19.19 6.82 7.63
CA LYS A 291 18.74 5.96 8.74
C LYS A 291 17.92 6.77 9.75
N GLU A 292 18.27 8.04 9.90
CA GLU A 292 17.62 9.00 10.79
C GLU A 292 16.18 9.27 10.35
N GLU A 293 15.91 9.38 9.05
CA GLU A 293 14.56 9.54 8.50
C GLU A 293 13.68 8.34 8.86
N VAL A 294 14.18 7.13 8.62
CA VAL A 294 13.44 5.89 8.92
C VAL A 294 13.22 5.74 10.42
N GLN A 295 14.25 6.00 11.24
CA GLN A 295 14.14 5.89 12.69
C GLN A 295 13.16 6.92 13.27
N LYS A 296 13.19 8.15 12.76
CA LYS A 296 12.24 9.18 13.15
C LYS A 296 10.80 8.74 12.87
N MET A 297 10.52 8.29 11.64
CA MET A 297 9.19 7.78 11.27
C MET A 297 8.75 6.60 12.13
N ARG A 298 9.67 5.71 12.49
CA ARG A 298 9.35 4.55 13.33
C ARG A 298 9.09 4.94 14.79
N THR A 299 9.88 5.85 15.36
CA THR A 299 9.71 6.25 16.76
C THR A 299 8.48 7.13 16.95
N GLU A 300 8.20 8.02 16.01
CA GLU A 300 7.16 9.04 16.17
C GLU A 300 5.80 8.60 15.61
N HIS A 301 5.77 7.68 14.64
CA HIS A 301 4.56 7.39 13.87
C HIS A 301 4.27 5.90 13.65
N ASP A 302 4.97 4.94 14.26
CA ASP A 302 4.67 3.51 14.03
C ASP A 302 3.19 3.19 14.40
N PRO A 303 2.40 2.62 13.45
CA PRO A 303 0.96 2.44 13.63
C PRO A 303 0.62 1.51 14.80
N ILE A 304 1.47 0.52 15.08
CA ILE A 304 1.27 -0.44 16.16
C ILE A 304 1.54 0.23 17.50
N GLU A 305 2.61 1.02 17.60
CA GLU A 305 2.93 1.74 18.84
C GLU A 305 1.89 2.81 19.16
N GLN A 306 1.32 3.46 18.14
CA GLN A 306 0.20 4.40 18.34
C GLN A 306 -1.00 3.72 18.99
N VAL A 307 -1.44 2.55 18.48
CA VAL A 307 -2.54 1.79 19.08
C VAL A 307 -2.18 1.32 20.49
N ARG A 308 -0.96 0.78 20.66
CA ARG A 308 -0.43 0.30 21.94
C ARG A 308 -0.52 1.38 23.02
N ASN A 309 -0.06 2.59 22.71
CA ASN A 309 -0.09 3.72 23.63
C ASN A 309 -1.53 4.09 24.01
N ARG A 310 -2.45 4.15 23.03
CA ARG A 310 -3.87 4.41 23.31
C ARG A 310 -4.50 3.35 24.21
N LEU A 311 -4.17 2.07 24.01
CA LEU A 311 -4.65 0.97 24.85
C LEU A 311 -4.19 1.12 26.31
N LEU A 312 -2.92 1.49 26.52
CA LEU A 312 -2.33 1.67 27.85
C LEU A 312 -2.88 2.93 28.54
N GLU A 313 -2.93 4.06 27.84
CA GLU A 313 -3.44 5.35 28.36
C GLU A 313 -4.89 5.23 28.82
N LYS A 314 -5.72 4.52 28.04
CA LYS A 314 -7.13 4.26 28.40
C LYS A 314 -7.32 3.14 29.42
N LYS A 315 -6.24 2.47 29.86
CA LYS A 315 -6.26 1.29 30.74
C LYS A 315 -7.15 0.18 30.17
N TRP A 316 -7.16 0.04 28.85
CA TRP A 316 -7.90 -0.99 28.14
C TRP A 316 -7.13 -2.30 28.04
N ALA A 317 -5.81 -2.24 28.12
CA ALA A 317 -4.94 -3.40 28.30
C ALA A 317 -3.77 -3.05 29.22
N THR A 318 -3.11 -4.06 29.79
CA THR A 318 -1.83 -3.91 30.49
C THR A 318 -0.64 -4.24 29.59
N GLU A 319 0.54 -3.82 30.03
CA GLU A 319 1.82 -4.16 29.40
C GLU A 319 1.99 -5.69 29.23
N GLU A 320 1.60 -6.45 30.25
CA GLU A 320 1.67 -7.91 30.30
C GLU A 320 0.70 -8.56 29.31
N GLU A 321 -0.54 -8.06 29.22
CA GLU A 321 -1.52 -8.56 28.25
C GLU A 321 -1.05 -8.34 26.81
N LEU A 322 -0.50 -7.15 26.50
CA LEU A 322 0.01 -6.85 25.16
C LEU A 322 1.27 -7.67 24.82
N LYS A 323 2.12 -7.97 25.82
CA LYS A 323 3.26 -8.89 25.66
C LYS A 323 2.81 -10.33 25.42
N ALA A 324 1.74 -10.77 26.08
CA ALA A 324 1.18 -12.11 25.86
C ALA A 324 0.66 -12.25 24.42
N VAL A 325 -0.03 -11.24 23.88
CA VAL A 325 -0.45 -11.21 22.47
C VAL A 325 0.75 -11.27 21.52
N ASP A 326 1.81 -10.52 21.79
CA ASP A 326 3.03 -10.58 20.97
C ASP A 326 3.68 -11.98 20.99
N ALA A 327 3.79 -12.59 22.17
CA ALA A 327 4.35 -13.95 22.31
C ALA A 327 3.53 -14.98 21.54
N GLU A 328 2.20 -14.96 21.67
CA GLU A 328 1.29 -15.84 20.95
C GLU A 328 1.45 -15.72 19.43
N LEU A 329 1.48 -14.50 18.90
CA LEU A 329 1.66 -14.26 17.46
C LEU A 329 3.04 -14.72 16.97
N ARG A 330 4.10 -14.55 17.76
CA ARG A 330 5.42 -15.09 17.42
C ARG A 330 5.41 -16.61 17.34
N ASP A 331 4.73 -17.28 18.27
CA ASP A 331 4.60 -18.74 18.26
C ASP A 331 3.81 -19.20 17.03
N GLN A 332 2.75 -18.50 16.65
CA GLN A 332 2.01 -18.73 15.41
C GLN A 332 2.91 -18.57 14.16
N MET A 333 3.75 -17.54 14.11
CA MET A 333 4.69 -17.33 12.98
C MET A 333 5.82 -18.37 12.95
N ASN A 334 6.27 -18.86 14.10
CA ASN A 334 7.21 -19.97 14.16
C ASN A 334 6.56 -21.25 13.63
N ALA A 335 5.32 -21.55 14.05
CA ALA A 335 4.58 -22.70 13.53
C ALA A 335 4.32 -22.61 12.01
N ALA A 336 4.11 -21.40 11.47
CA ALA A 336 4.00 -21.17 10.03
C ALA A 336 5.32 -21.45 9.30
N ALA A 337 6.45 -21.00 9.85
CA ALA A 337 7.77 -21.29 9.30
C ALA A 337 8.13 -22.78 9.37
N ASP A 338 7.80 -23.47 10.47
CA ASP A 338 8.04 -24.90 10.64
C ASP A 338 7.20 -25.71 9.65
N PHE A 339 5.92 -25.35 9.49
CA PHE A 339 5.04 -25.94 8.47
C PHE A 339 5.63 -25.78 7.06
N ALA A 340 6.03 -24.56 6.70
CA ALA A 340 6.62 -24.26 5.40
C ALA A 340 8.01 -24.91 5.18
N SER A 341 8.71 -25.28 6.26
CA SER A 341 10.00 -25.98 6.17
C SER A 341 9.82 -27.49 6.01
N ALA A 342 8.74 -28.04 6.58
CA ALA A 342 8.42 -29.47 6.53
C ALA A 342 7.55 -29.85 5.32
N ASP A 343 6.80 -28.91 4.75
CA ASP A 343 6.00 -29.15 3.55
C ASP A 343 6.91 -29.35 2.33
N PRO A 344 6.75 -30.43 1.55
CA PRO A 344 7.65 -30.73 0.45
C PRO A 344 7.49 -29.73 -0.71
N GLU A 345 8.52 -29.72 -1.56
CA GLU A 345 8.47 -29.00 -2.83
C GLU A 345 7.34 -29.57 -3.72
N PRO A 346 6.78 -28.74 -4.62
CA PRO A 346 5.87 -29.22 -5.65
C PRO A 346 6.54 -30.31 -6.49
N ASP A 347 5.77 -31.33 -6.87
CA ASP A 347 6.26 -32.32 -7.83
C ASP A 347 6.61 -31.63 -9.16
N PRO A 348 7.72 -32.00 -9.85
CA PRO A 348 8.09 -31.36 -11.12
C PRO A 348 6.98 -31.36 -12.18
N SER A 349 6.02 -32.28 -12.13
CA SER A 349 4.85 -32.29 -13.02
C SER A 349 3.95 -31.06 -12.87
N GLU A 350 3.99 -30.37 -11.72
CA GLU A 350 3.25 -29.11 -11.50
C GLU A 350 3.69 -27.98 -12.46
N LEU A 351 4.86 -28.08 -13.08
CA LEU A 351 5.29 -27.14 -14.13
C LEU A 351 4.38 -27.16 -15.36
N TYR A 352 3.67 -28.26 -15.59
CA TYR A 352 2.83 -28.46 -16.78
C TYR A 352 1.33 -28.32 -16.48
N THR A 353 0.96 -28.05 -15.23
CA THR A 353 -0.43 -27.86 -14.81
C THR A 353 -0.78 -26.36 -14.77
N ASP A 354 -2.07 -26.04 -14.88
CA ASP A 354 -2.61 -24.68 -14.75
C ASP A 354 -2.13 -23.66 -15.82
N ILE A 355 -1.47 -24.11 -16.90
CA ILE A 355 -1.09 -23.26 -18.07
C ILE A 355 -2.33 -22.91 -18.91
N LEU A 356 -3.21 -23.90 -19.09
CA LEU A 356 -4.51 -23.81 -19.75
C LEU A 356 -5.54 -24.56 -18.89
N ARG A 357 -6.83 -24.32 -19.14
CA ARG A 357 -7.92 -25.03 -18.45
C ARG A 357 -8.04 -26.49 -18.84
#